data_AF-A0A4S5CKZ4-F1
#
_entry.id   AF-A0A4S5CKZ4-F1
#
_cell.length_a   1.000
_cell.length_b   1.000
_cell.length_c   1.000
_cell.angle_alpha   90.00
_cell.angle_beta   90.00
_cell.angle_gamma   90.00
#
_symmetry.space_group_name_H-M   'P 1'
#
loop_
_entity.id
_entity.type
_entity.pdbx_description
1 polymer ?
#
loop_
_entity_poly.entity_id
_entity_poly.type
_entity_poly.pdbx_seq_one_letter_code
_entity_poly.pdbx_strand_id
1 'polypeptide(L)' 'MGDDDSWIDANTLPKCDGDYECRISNNGREFTAKRRFKKRYWFGGCRPFADADIVLAWRELDAASVTATPSK' A
#
# COMPACT_ATOMS: atom_id res chain seq x y z
N MET A 1 1.91 -23.95 3.89
CA MET A 1 0.99 -23.88 2.74
C MET A 1 0.50 -22.44 2.69
N GLY A 2 0.85 -21.69 1.65
CA GLY A 2 0.17 -20.44 1.30
C GLY A 2 0.92 -19.12 1.48
N ASP A 3 2.23 -19.04 1.23
CA ASP A 3 2.90 -17.76 0.97
C ASP A 3 2.71 -17.37 -0.50
N ASP A 4 1.50 -16.99 -0.92
CA ASP A 4 1.29 -16.34 -2.21
C ASP A 4 -0.12 -15.71 -2.22
N ASP A 5 -0.22 -14.43 -2.58
CA ASP A 5 -1.47 -13.65 -2.76
C ASP A 5 -2.06 -12.86 -1.56
N SER A 6 -1.23 -12.12 -0.81
CA SER A 6 -1.74 -11.13 0.17
C SER A 6 -2.16 -9.79 -0.45
N TRP A 7 -2.52 -9.75 -1.74
CA TRP A 7 -3.01 -8.53 -2.39
C TRP A 7 -4.52 -8.43 -2.22
N ILE A 8 -4.95 -7.38 -1.52
CA ILE A 8 -6.34 -7.10 -1.22
C ILE A 8 -6.85 -6.09 -2.24
N ASP A 9 -8.00 -6.38 -2.85
CA ASP A 9 -8.61 -5.53 -3.86
C ASP A 9 -8.87 -4.10 -3.33
N ALA A 10 -8.65 -3.09 -4.17
CA ALA A 10 -8.81 -1.68 -3.80
C ALA A 10 -10.24 -1.27 -3.38
N ASN A 11 -11.26 -2.04 -3.77
CA ASN A 11 -12.63 -1.84 -3.28
C ASN A 11 -12.78 -2.22 -1.80
N THR A 12 -11.91 -3.09 -1.28
CA THR A 12 -11.86 -3.44 0.14
C THR A 12 -10.92 -2.47 0.84
N LEU A 13 -11.43 -1.53 1.64
CA LEU A 13 -10.57 -0.57 2.33
C LEU A 13 -9.86 -1.19 3.55
N PRO A 14 -8.62 -0.77 3.88
CA PRO A 14 -7.96 -1.15 5.11
C PRO A 14 -8.79 -0.76 6.35
N LYS A 15 -8.73 -1.61 7.38
CA LYS A 15 -9.42 -1.35 8.66
C LYS A 15 -8.69 -0.33 9.54
N CYS A 16 -7.38 -0.21 9.36
CA CYS A 16 -6.54 0.72 10.11
C CYS A 16 -5.94 1.79 9.20
N ASP A 17 -5.70 2.96 9.77
CA ASP A 17 -4.84 3.96 9.15
C ASP A 17 -3.38 3.50 9.22
N GLY A 18 -2.61 3.68 8.16
CA GLY A 18 -1.25 3.13 8.08
C GLY A 18 -0.60 3.33 6.72
N ASP A 19 0.62 2.84 6.58
CA ASP A 19 1.27 2.78 5.28
C ASP A 19 1.13 1.37 4.69
N TYR A 20 0.68 1.30 3.45
CA TYR A 20 0.43 0.06 2.72
C TYR A 20 1.17 0.09 1.39
N GLU A 21 1.47 -1.09 0.86
CA GLU A 21 1.96 -1.19 -0.50
C GLU A 21 0.79 -1.34 -1.45
N CYS A 22 0.68 -0.43 -2.41
CA CYS A 22 -0.41 -0.41 -3.37
C CYS A 22 0.11 -0.76 -4.76
N ARG A 23 -0.63 -1.59 -5.48
CA ARG A 23 -0.48 -1.78 -6.93
C ARG A 23 -1.28 -0.70 -7.63
N ILE A 24 -0.60 0.08 -8.46
CA ILE A 24 -1.14 1.26 -9.13
C ILE A 24 -1.04 1.06 -10.63
N SER A 25 -2.12 1.33 -11.35
CA SER A 25 -2.11 1.47 -12.80
C SER A 25 -2.12 2.95 -13.16
N ASN A 26 -1.18 3.38 -13.99
CA ASN A 26 -1.07 4.73 -14.51
C ASN A 26 -0.90 4.67 -16.04
N ASN A 27 -1.92 5.13 -16.76
CA ASN A 27 -1.88 5.23 -18.23
C ASN A 27 -1.42 3.94 -18.94
N GLY A 28 -1.88 2.77 -18.44
CA GLY A 28 -1.53 1.45 -18.96
C GLY A 28 -0.22 0.87 -18.42
N ARG A 29 0.44 1.52 -17.46
CA ARG A 29 1.61 1.01 -16.76
C ARG A 29 1.26 0.63 -15.33
N GLU A 30 1.54 -0.61 -14.95
CA GLU A 30 1.36 -1.06 -13.58
C GLU A 30 2.67 -0.97 -12.80
N PHE A 31 2.62 -0.38 -11.61
CA PHE A 31 3.75 -0.35 -10.69
C PHE A 31 3.27 -0.43 -9.24
N THR A 32 4.14 -0.90 -8.34
CA THR A 32 3.87 -0.90 -6.90
C THR A 32 4.44 0.37 -6.27
N ALA A 33 3.68 0.98 -5.36
CA ALA A 33 4.13 2.15 -4.61
C ALA A 33 3.55 2.15 -3.19
N LYS A 34 4.34 2.65 -2.24
CA LYS A 34 3.88 2.85 -0.86
C LYS A 34 2.91 4.03 -0.80
N ARG A 35 1.71 3.80 -0.26
CA ARG A 35 0.68 4.82 -0.04
C ARG A 35 0.23 4.80 1.41
N ARG A 36 -0.12 5.96 1.94
CA ARG A 36 -0.62 6.09 3.30
C ARG A 36 -2.14 6.10 3.28
N PHE A 37 -2.78 5.16 3.95
CA PHE A 37 -4.21 5.19 4.17
C PHE A 37 -4.53 5.97 5.45
N LYS A 38 -5.39 6.97 5.36
CA LYS A 38 -5.83 7.76 6.52
C LYS A 38 -7.28 8.21 6.35
N LYS A 39 -8.12 8.07 7.39
CA LYS A 39 -9.52 8.55 7.40
C LYS A 39 -10.34 8.08 6.17
N ARG A 40 -10.13 6.85 5.71
CA ARG A 40 -10.77 6.29 4.49
C ARG A 40 -10.30 6.86 3.15
N TYR A 41 -9.18 7.57 3.14
CA TYR A 41 -8.56 8.11 1.92
C TYR A 41 -7.15 7.58 1.74
N TRP A 42 -6.80 7.26 0.49
CA TRP A 42 -5.43 6.96 0.10
C TRP A 42 -4.67 8.26 -0.14
N PHE A 43 -3.51 8.41 0.49
CA PHE A 43 -2.62 9.54 0.34
C PHE A 43 -1.35 9.12 -0.37
N GLY A 44 -1.01 9.89 -1.41
CA GLY A 44 0.19 9.73 -2.18
C GLY A 44 1.40 10.40 -1.52
N GLY A 45 2.44 9.63 -1.22
CA GLY A 45 3.75 10.20 -0.89
C GLY A 45 4.29 11.03 -2.07
N CYS A 46 4.77 12.24 -1.77
CA CYS A 46 5.58 13.19 -2.56
C CYS A 46 5.26 13.48 -4.05
N ARG A 47 4.31 12.81 -4.70
CA ARG A 47 3.84 13.17 -6.04
C ARG A 47 2.37 13.55 -5.97
N PRO A 48 1.96 14.71 -6.52
CA PRO A 48 0.55 14.97 -6.76
C PRO A 48 0.02 13.81 -7.62
N PHE A 49 -1.18 13.32 -7.28
CA PHE A 49 -1.87 12.31 -8.09
C PHE A 49 -1.79 12.76 -9.55
N ALA A 50 -1.07 12.02 -10.39
CA ALA A 50 -1.35 12.15 -11.80
C ALA A 50 -2.81 11.69 -11.92
N ASP A 51 -3.66 12.46 -12.59
CA ASP A 51 -5.12 12.25 -12.68
C ASP A 51 -5.52 10.81 -13.10
N ALA A 52 -4.56 10.04 -13.61
CA ALA A 52 -4.67 8.65 -14.05
C ALA A 52 -4.14 7.58 -13.07
N ASP A 53 -3.74 7.91 -11.83
CA ASP A 53 -3.28 6.91 -10.84
C ASP A 53 -4.46 6.15 -10.22
N ILE A 54 -4.66 4.89 -10.62
CA ILE A 54 -5.71 4.01 -10.10
C ILE A 54 -5.08 2.94 -9.21
N VAL A 55 -5.45 2.90 -7.93
CA VAL A 55 -5.09 1.79 -7.03
C VAL A 55 -5.91 0.57 -7.42
N LEU A 56 -5.24 -0.52 -7.80
CA LEU A 56 -5.86 -1.80 -8.17
C LEU A 56 -5.98 -2.72 -6.96
N ALA A 57 -4.93 -2.79 -6.15
CA ALA A 57 -4.85 -3.61 -4.96
C ALA A 57 -3.90 -2.99 -3.93
N TRP A 58 -3.99 -3.43 -2.69
CA TRP A 58 -3.08 -3.06 -1.61
C TRP A 58 -2.74 -4.26 -0.75
N ARG A 59 -1.61 -4.19 -0.06
CA ARG A 59 -1.23 -5.16 0.96
C ARG A 59 -0.61 -4.47 2.16
N GLU A 60 -0.71 -5.13 3.30
CA GLU A 60 0.01 -4.71 4.50
C GLU A 60 1.50 -4.79 4.22
N LEU A 61 2.20 -3.68 4.43
CA LEU A 61 3.65 -3.70 4.54
C LEU A 61 3.92 -4.37 5.88
N ASP A 62 4.19 -5.67 5.85
CA ASP A 62 4.50 -6.42 7.05
C ASP A 62 5.59 -5.67 7.84
N ALA A 63 5.24 -5.25 9.05
CA ALA A 63 6.12 -4.48 9.90
C ALA A 63 7.27 -5.34 10.48
N ALA A 64 7.46 -6.60 10.05
CA ALA A 64 8.53 -7.49 10.47
C ALA A 64 9.89 -7.18 9.81
N SER A 65 10.26 -5.90 9.72
CA SER A 65 11.66 -5.53 9.57
C SER A 65 12.08 -4.31 10.39
N VAL A 66 11.35 -3.98 11.46
CA VAL A 66 11.78 -3.02 12.49
C VAL A 66 11.69 -3.61 13.91
N THR A 67 12.21 -4.81 14.11
CA THR A 67 12.67 -5.29 15.43
C THR A 67 14.10 -5.80 15.36
N ALA A 68 15.01 -4.98 14.85
CA ALA A 68 16.38 -4.91 15.36
C ALA A 68 16.44 -3.54 16.04
N THR A 69 16.48 -3.40 17.36
CA THR A 69 17.53 -3.90 18.26
C THR A 69 17.02 -3.82 19.71
N PRO A 70 17.12 -4.87 20.55
CA PRO A 70 17.12 -4.67 21.99
C PRO A 70 18.48 -4.09 22.40
N SER A 71 18.55 -2.78 22.64
CA SER A 71 19.72 -2.16 23.25
C SER A 71 19.85 -2.66 24.70
N LYS A 72 20.99 -3.27 25.03
CA LYS A 72 21.47 -3.44 26.40
C LYS A 72 22.77 -2.68 26.55
#